data_AF-A0A523BB41-F1
#
_entry.id   AF-A0A523BB41-F1
#
_cell.length_a   1.000
_cell.length_b   1.000
_cell.length_c   1.000
_cell.angle_alpha   90.00
_cell.angle_beta   90.00
_cell.angle_gamma   90.00
#
_symmetry.space_group_name_H-M   'P 1'
#
loop_
_entity.id
_entity.type
_entity.pdbx_description
1 polymer ?
#
loop_
_entity_poly.entity_id
_entity_poly.type
_entity_poly.pdbx_seq_one_letter_code
_entity_poly.pdbx_strand_id
1 'polypeptide(L)'
;SRDGSWTKKGRHSYFGYKLHLKADLKYGLIRAFKATTASVHDSQVDLSERGEVVYRDRGYFGVAAKGYDATMQRGIRAGPISVFDRLRNLRISRRRAPIEKVFAVLKRSFRAGHVMVTTLPRVKVKMMFSYICFNLMQMLTLLRQVQG
;
A
#
# COMPACT_ATOMS: atom_id res chain seq x y z
N SER A 1 -8.10 5.25 21.33
CA SER A 1 -8.24 4.01 20.54
C SER A 1 -8.20 2.83 21.51
N ARG A 2 -9.01 1.79 21.32
CA ARG A 2 -9.14 0.65 22.25
C ARG A 2 -8.15 -0.48 21.93
N ASP A 3 -7.88 -0.75 20.66
CA ASP A 3 -6.99 -1.84 20.21
C ASP A 3 -5.86 -1.36 19.26
N GLY A 4 -5.73 -0.05 19.06
CA GLY A 4 -4.62 0.54 18.30
C GLY A 4 -3.27 0.25 18.98
N SER A 5 -2.21 0.19 18.18
CA SER A 5 -0.85 -0.02 18.70
C SER A 5 0.10 1.06 18.20
N TRP A 6 1.33 1.05 18.75
CA TRP A 6 2.39 1.99 18.41
C TRP A 6 3.37 1.40 17.40
N THR A 7 3.92 2.25 16.55
CA THR A 7 5.07 1.92 15.70
C THR A 7 6.03 3.08 15.63
N LYS A 8 7.31 2.80 15.43
CA LYS A 8 8.37 3.80 15.31
C LYS A 8 8.92 3.77 13.89
N LYS A 9 8.89 4.92 13.21
CA LYS A 9 9.47 5.10 11.88
C LYS A 9 10.48 6.25 11.93
N GLY A 10 11.75 5.89 11.86
CA GLY A 10 12.85 6.84 12.09
C GLY A 10 12.80 7.40 13.51
N ARG A 11 12.73 8.73 13.64
CA ARG A 11 12.65 9.42 14.92
C ARG A 11 11.22 9.64 15.43
N HIS A 12 10.21 9.30 14.63
CA HIS A 12 8.81 9.55 14.96
C HIS A 12 8.07 8.29 15.38
N SER A 13 7.20 8.43 16.38
CA SER A 13 6.28 7.38 16.83
C SER A 13 4.87 7.68 16.34
N TYR A 14 4.18 6.65 15.88
CA TYR A 14 2.81 6.74 15.36
C TYR A 14 1.93 5.77 16.11
N PHE A 15 0.78 6.25 16.57
CA PHE A 15 -0.24 5.41 17.20
C PHE A 15 -1.43 5.21 16.28
N GLY A 16 -1.99 4.00 16.28
CA GLY A 16 -3.27 3.70 15.66
C GLY A 16 -3.21 2.46 14.78
N TYR A 17 -3.51 2.67 13.50
CA TYR A 17 -3.72 1.60 12.54
C TYR A 17 -2.96 1.89 11.26
N LYS A 18 -2.67 0.84 10.50
CA LYS A 18 -2.09 0.93 9.18
C LYS A 18 -2.90 0.12 8.17
N LEU A 19 -2.84 0.57 6.92
CA LEU A 19 -3.62 0.02 5.82
C LEU A 19 -2.69 -0.53 4.76
N HIS A 20 -2.94 -1.79 4.40
CA HIS A 20 -2.29 -2.51 3.31
C HIS A 20 -3.22 -2.51 2.12
N LEU A 21 -2.69 -2.24 0.93
CA LEU A 21 -3.45 -2.03 -0.30
C LEU A 21 -2.78 -2.80 -1.44
N LYS A 22 -3.58 -3.53 -2.22
CA LYS A 22 -3.24 -4.03 -3.56
C LYS A 22 -4.08 -3.25 -4.57
N ALA A 23 -3.41 -2.56 -5.50
CA ALA A 23 -4.05 -1.90 -6.63
C ALA A 23 -3.48 -2.45 -7.94
N ASP A 24 -4.30 -2.52 -8.98
CA ASP A 24 -3.83 -2.95 -10.29
C ASP A 24 -3.17 -1.80 -11.09
N LEU A 25 -2.24 -2.14 -11.97
CA LEU A 25 -1.49 -1.15 -12.76
C LEU A 25 -2.24 -0.66 -14.01
N LYS A 26 -3.23 -1.42 -14.49
CA LYS A 26 -3.89 -1.15 -15.78
C LYS A 26 -4.94 -0.06 -15.64
N TYR A 27 -5.73 -0.13 -14.58
CA TYR A 27 -6.87 0.73 -14.31
C TYR A 27 -6.68 1.58 -13.05
N GLY A 28 -5.68 1.25 -12.22
CA GLY A 28 -5.45 1.94 -10.95
C GLY A 28 -6.55 1.65 -9.91
N LEU A 29 -7.28 0.54 -10.04
CA LEU A 29 -8.34 0.18 -9.11
C LEU A 29 -7.77 -0.60 -7.93
N ILE A 30 -8.35 -0.35 -6.76
CA ILE A 30 -8.06 -1.09 -5.53
C ILE A 30 -8.72 -2.46 -5.64
N ARG A 31 -7.92 -3.53 -5.56
CA ARG A 31 -8.37 -4.92 -5.70
C ARG A 31 -8.48 -5.64 -4.37
N ALA A 32 -7.60 -5.33 -3.43
CA ALA A 32 -7.66 -5.87 -2.08
C ALA A 32 -7.08 -4.89 -1.08
N PHE A 33 -7.49 -5.00 0.18
CA PHE A 33 -6.89 -4.26 1.28
C PHE A 33 -6.96 -5.06 2.59
N LYS A 34 -6.10 -4.69 3.55
CA LYS A 34 -6.17 -5.18 4.92
C LYS A 34 -5.88 -4.04 5.90
N ALA A 35 -6.72 -3.90 6.92
CA ALA A 35 -6.42 -3.05 8.06
C ALA A 35 -5.71 -3.87 9.14
N THR A 36 -4.70 -3.28 9.76
CA THR A 36 -3.97 -3.85 10.91
C THR A 36 -3.66 -2.76 11.92
N THR A 37 -3.30 -3.14 13.14
CA THR A 37 -2.75 -2.19 14.11
C THR A 37 -1.36 -1.70 13.65
N ALA A 38 -0.92 -0.53 14.11
CA ALA A 38 0.26 0.14 13.57
C ALA A 38 1.57 -0.67 13.73
N SER A 39 1.67 -1.50 14.77
CA SER A 39 2.86 -2.29 15.13
C SER A 39 3.13 -3.48 14.22
N VAL A 40 2.13 -3.96 13.49
CA VAL A 40 2.34 -5.06 12.52
C VAL A 40 3.43 -4.61 11.54
N HIS A 41 4.29 -5.51 11.05
CA HIS A 41 5.26 -5.17 10.00
C HIS A 41 4.65 -5.39 8.62
N ASP A 42 5.04 -4.61 7.60
CA ASP A 42 4.41 -4.71 6.27
C ASP A 42 4.63 -6.08 5.63
N SER A 43 5.81 -6.67 5.84
CA SER A 43 6.13 -8.02 5.37
C SER A 43 5.23 -9.14 5.93
N GLN A 44 4.42 -8.89 6.97
CA GLN A 44 3.48 -9.88 7.52
C GLN A 44 2.14 -9.90 6.79
N VAL A 45 1.94 -9.02 5.80
CA VAL A 45 0.68 -8.93 5.06
C VAL A 45 0.93 -9.11 3.57
N ASP A 46 0.56 -10.29 3.07
CA ASP A 46 0.59 -10.56 1.63
C ASP A 46 -0.81 -10.61 1.04
N LEU A 47 -1.14 -9.58 0.25
CA LEU A 47 -2.40 -9.44 -0.50
C LEU A 47 -2.29 -10.02 -1.92
N SER A 48 -1.13 -10.54 -2.30
CA SER A 48 -0.94 -11.07 -3.65
C SER A 48 -1.61 -12.41 -3.87
N GLU A 49 -1.83 -12.73 -5.13
CA GLU A 49 -2.36 -14.00 -5.61
C GLU A 49 -1.34 -14.71 -6.50
N ARG A 50 -1.51 -16.01 -6.71
CA ARG A 50 -0.64 -16.77 -7.61
C ARG A 50 -0.86 -16.31 -9.05
N GLY A 51 0.22 -16.18 -9.82
CA GLY A 51 0.16 -15.82 -11.24
C GLY A 51 0.20 -14.32 -11.55
N GLU A 52 0.13 -13.43 -10.56
CA GLU A 52 0.33 -11.98 -10.77
C GLU A 52 1.76 -11.51 -10.45
N VAL A 53 2.23 -10.47 -11.12
CA VAL A 53 3.51 -9.80 -10.81
C VAL A 53 3.29 -8.76 -9.72
N VAL A 54 4.02 -8.88 -8.61
CA VAL A 54 3.78 -8.10 -7.39
C VAL A 54 4.91 -7.10 -7.16
N TYR A 55 4.63 -5.82 -7.42
CA TYR A 55 5.60 -4.74 -7.24
C TYR A 55 5.57 -4.20 -5.80
N ARG A 56 6.47 -4.69 -4.93
CA ARG A 56 6.53 -4.32 -3.51
C ARG A 56 7.69 -3.39 -3.18
N ASP A 57 7.55 -2.60 -2.12
CA ASP A 57 8.62 -1.75 -1.62
C ASP A 57 9.64 -2.53 -0.77
N ARG A 58 10.69 -1.84 -0.34
CA ARG A 58 11.79 -2.41 0.45
C ARG A 58 11.35 -2.93 1.82
N GLY A 59 10.18 -2.55 2.33
CA GLY A 59 9.61 -3.07 3.57
C GLY A 59 9.22 -4.54 3.48
N TYR A 60 9.08 -5.08 2.26
CA TYR A 60 8.78 -6.49 2.01
C TYR A 60 10.03 -7.33 1.71
N PHE A 61 11.22 -6.73 1.73
CA PHE A 61 12.47 -7.43 1.43
C PHE A 61 12.67 -8.65 2.37
N GLY A 62 13.03 -9.79 1.79
CA GLY A 62 13.29 -11.03 2.51
C GLY A 62 12.06 -11.89 2.79
N VAL A 63 10.88 -11.50 2.33
CA VAL A 63 9.65 -12.31 2.46
C VAL A 63 9.09 -12.62 1.08
N ALA A 64 8.88 -13.90 0.76
CA ALA A 64 8.32 -14.33 -0.51
C ALA A 64 6.88 -13.79 -0.70
N ALA A 65 6.55 -13.40 -1.94
CA ALA A 65 5.17 -13.17 -2.34
C ALA A 65 4.52 -14.49 -2.75
N LYS A 66 3.18 -14.57 -2.68
CA LYS A 66 2.40 -15.64 -3.33
C LYS A 66 2.49 -15.57 -4.86
N GLY A 67 2.59 -14.36 -5.42
CA GLY A 67 2.78 -14.11 -6.85
C GLY A 67 4.25 -14.04 -7.27
N TYR A 68 4.49 -13.61 -8.52
CA TYR A 68 5.84 -13.36 -9.02
C TYR A 68 6.45 -12.14 -8.34
N ASP A 69 7.53 -12.37 -7.59
CA ASP A 69 8.07 -11.38 -6.67
C ASP A 69 8.90 -10.29 -7.36
N ALA A 70 8.34 -9.08 -7.46
CA ALA A 70 9.02 -7.87 -7.87
C ALA A 70 9.24 -6.89 -6.69
N THR A 71 9.69 -7.41 -5.55
CA THR A 71 10.06 -6.59 -4.37
C THR A 71 11.35 -5.83 -4.58
N MET A 72 11.36 -4.57 -4.14
CA MET A 72 12.58 -3.76 -4.14
C MET A 72 13.64 -4.33 -3.19
N GLN A 73 14.88 -4.36 -3.67
CA GLN A 73 16.03 -4.74 -2.86
C GLN A 73 16.46 -3.59 -1.93
N ARG A 74 17.12 -3.91 -0.83
CA ARG A 74 17.73 -2.92 0.08
C ARG A 74 19.16 -3.32 0.40
N GLY A 75 19.99 -2.33 0.76
CA GLY A 75 21.31 -2.62 1.32
C GLY A 75 21.17 -3.40 2.62
N ILE A 76 22.12 -4.31 2.87
CA ILE A 76 22.18 -5.12 4.08
C ILE A 76 23.44 -4.74 4.87
N ARG A 77 23.56 -5.21 6.11
CA ARG A 77 24.75 -4.95 6.93
C ARG A 77 26.05 -5.41 6.25
N ALA A 78 25.96 -6.48 5.46
CA ALA A 78 27.08 -7.05 4.71
C ALA A 78 27.51 -6.22 3.48
N GLY A 79 26.73 -5.22 3.06
CA GLY A 79 27.15 -4.39 1.93
C GLY A 79 26.04 -3.51 1.32
N PRO A 80 26.43 -2.47 0.58
CA PRO A 80 25.50 -1.60 -0.12
C PRO A 80 24.76 -2.35 -1.24
N ILE A 81 23.65 -1.75 -1.69
CA ILE A 81 22.89 -2.25 -2.83
C ILE A 81 23.69 -2.12 -4.14
N SER A 82 23.66 -3.14 -4.99
CA SER A 82 24.37 -3.13 -6.27
C SER A 82 23.80 -2.06 -7.22
N VAL A 83 24.58 -1.63 -8.21
CA VAL A 83 24.11 -0.70 -9.25
C VAL A 83 22.92 -1.31 -10.03
N PHE A 84 22.97 -2.60 -10.34
CA PHE A 84 21.89 -3.31 -11.02
C PHE A 84 20.60 -3.33 -10.20
N ASP A 85 20.70 -3.58 -8.90
CA ASP A 85 19.56 -3.55 -7.98
C ASP A 85 18.99 -2.14 -7.82
N ARG A 86 19.84 -1.11 -7.82
CA ARG A 86 19.39 0.28 -7.82
C ARG A 86 18.58 0.61 -9.07
N LEU A 87 19.05 0.19 -10.25
CA LEU A 87 18.34 0.37 -11.52
C LEU A 87 17.04 -0.46 -11.55
N ARG A 88 17.05 -1.69 -11.03
CA ARG A 88 15.85 -2.53 -10.87
C ARG A 88 14.82 -1.86 -9.96
N ASN A 89 15.25 -1.35 -8.81
CA ASN A 89 14.40 -0.61 -7.88
C ASN A 89 13.80 0.64 -8.53
N LEU A 90 14.56 1.37 -9.35
CA LEU A 90 14.04 2.52 -10.08
C LEU A 90 12.90 2.13 -11.03
N ARG A 91 13.07 1.02 -11.78
CA ARG A 91 12.01 0.48 -12.65
C ARG A 91 10.76 0.08 -11.86
N ILE A 92 10.94 -0.62 -10.73
CA ILE A 92 9.83 -1.00 -9.83
C ILE A 92 9.15 0.24 -9.25
N SER A 93 9.91 1.27 -8.89
CA SER A 93 9.38 2.52 -8.32
C SER A 93 8.51 3.25 -9.33
N ARG A 94 8.93 3.32 -10.60
CA ARG A 94 8.14 3.91 -11.68
C ARG A 94 6.80 3.18 -11.87
N ARG A 95 6.80 1.84 -11.79
CA ARG A 95 5.55 1.05 -11.85
C ARG A 95 4.65 1.29 -10.65
N ARG A 96 5.21 1.51 -9.46
CA ARG A 96 4.45 1.77 -8.22
C ARG A 96 3.92 3.20 -8.09
N ALA A 97 4.59 4.19 -8.69
CA ALA A 97 4.27 5.60 -8.52
C ALA A 97 2.76 5.95 -8.73
N PRO A 98 2.04 5.38 -9.72
CA PRO A 98 0.61 5.66 -9.86
C PRO A 98 -0.25 5.30 -8.63
N ILE A 99 0.15 4.29 -7.86
CA ILE A 99 -0.57 3.85 -6.65
C ILE A 99 -0.50 4.93 -5.55
N GLU A 100 0.52 5.79 -5.56
CA GLU A 100 0.64 6.89 -4.58
C GLU A 100 -0.52 7.88 -4.68
N LYS A 101 -1.12 8.03 -5.87
CA LYS A 101 -2.34 8.84 -6.08
C LYS A 101 -3.49 8.37 -5.19
N VAL A 102 -3.63 7.06 -5.00
CA VAL A 102 -4.67 6.47 -4.12
C VAL A 102 -4.52 7.04 -2.71
N PHE A 103 -3.32 6.96 -2.15
CA PHE A 103 -3.04 7.48 -0.81
C PHE A 103 -3.22 9.00 -0.72
N ALA A 104 -2.86 9.74 -1.77
CA ALA A 104 -3.06 11.18 -1.82
C ALA A 104 -4.55 11.56 -1.76
N VAL A 105 -5.40 10.90 -2.56
CA VAL A 105 -6.86 11.14 -2.58
C VAL A 105 -7.49 10.78 -1.24
N LEU A 106 -7.13 9.64 -0.66
CA LEU A 106 -7.64 9.23 0.66
C LEU A 106 -7.28 10.24 1.75
N LYS A 107 -6.04 10.74 1.77
CA LYS A 107 -5.58 11.69 2.79
C LYS A 107 -6.21 13.08 2.59
N ARG A 108 -6.23 13.59 1.37
CA ARG A 108 -6.61 14.98 1.08
C ARG A 108 -8.10 15.15 0.82
N SER A 109 -8.66 14.33 -0.07
CA SER A 109 -10.07 14.44 -0.47
C SER A 109 -11.01 13.81 0.56
N PHE A 110 -10.67 12.62 1.06
CA PHE A 110 -11.53 11.91 2.02
C PHE A 110 -11.18 12.17 3.49
N ARG A 111 -10.11 12.95 3.75
CA ARG A 111 -9.63 13.25 5.10
C ARG A 111 -9.39 12.00 5.96
N ALA A 112 -9.06 10.88 5.31
CA ALA A 112 -8.88 9.58 5.96
C ALA A 112 -7.47 9.37 6.53
N GLY A 113 -6.69 10.45 6.67
CA GLY A 113 -5.38 10.42 7.34
C GLY A 113 -5.48 10.25 8.86
N HIS A 114 -6.66 10.53 9.44
CA HIS A 114 -6.97 10.34 10.85
C HIS A 114 -8.34 9.67 10.99
N VAL A 115 -8.48 8.76 11.95
CA VAL A 115 -9.73 8.04 12.22
C VAL A 115 -10.14 8.18 13.67
N MET A 116 -11.40 8.55 13.91
CA MET A 116 -11.98 8.70 15.26
C MET A 116 -12.55 7.39 15.81
N VAL A 117 -12.68 6.37 14.96
CA VAL A 117 -13.15 5.04 15.38
C VAL A 117 -12.05 4.32 16.14
N THR A 118 -12.43 3.63 17.22
CA THR A 118 -11.50 3.15 18.24
C THR A 118 -11.19 1.66 18.18
N THR A 119 -11.76 0.91 17.23
CA THR A 119 -11.49 -0.53 17.07
C THR A 119 -11.13 -0.88 15.64
N LEU A 120 -10.25 -1.87 15.47
CA LEU A 120 -9.78 -2.35 14.17
C LEU A 120 -10.93 -2.76 13.22
N PRO A 121 -11.99 -3.48 13.65
CA PRO A 121 -13.12 -3.80 12.77
C PRO A 121 -13.83 -2.54 12.25
N ARG A 122 -14.02 -1.52 13.10
CA ARG A 122 -14.67 -0.26 12.69
C ARG A 122 -13.78 0.53 11.72
N VAL A 123 -12.47 0.54 11.95
CA VAL A 123 -11.49 1.13 11.01
C VAL A 123 -11.57 0.43 9.67
N LYS A 124 -11.58 -0.91 9.66
CA LYS A 124 -11.67 -1.71 8.43
C LYS A 124 -12.91 -1.34 7.62
N VAL A 125 -14.09 -1.29 8.25
CA VAL A 125 -15.35 -0.93 7.58
C VAL A 125 -15.31 0.51 7.06
N LYS A 126 -14.87 1.47 7.88
CA LYS A 126 -14.73 2.87 7.46
C LYS A 126 -13.84 3.01 6.21
N MET A 127 -12.69 2.33 6.21
CA MET A 127 -11.76 2.39 5.09
C MET A 127 -12.28 1.63 3.85
N MET A 128 -13.06 0.56 4.04
CA MET A 128 -13.74 -0.13 2.94
C MET A 128 -14.60 0.83 2.12
N PHE A 129 -15.43 1.65 2.79
CA PHE A 129 -16.23 2.66 2.11
C PHE A 129 -15.36 3.70 1.38
N SER A 130 -14.27 4.16 2.00
CA SER A 130 -13.32 5.06 1.33
C SER A 130 -12.73 4.45 0.06
N TYR A 131 -12.40 3.15 0.07
CA TYR A 131 -11.87 2.47 -1.11
C TYR A 131 -12.91 2.25 -2.20
N ILE A 132 -14.16 1.96 -1.83
CA ILE A 132 -15.28 1.88 -2.78
C ILE A 132 -15.48 3.24 -3.45
N CYS A 133 -15.54 4.33 -2.68
CA CYS A 133 -15.65 5.68 -3.23
C CYS A 133 -14.47 6.03 -4.15
N PHE A 134 -13.24 5.65 -3.77
CA PHE A 134 -12.08 5.83 -4.64
C PHE A 134 -12.24 5.11 -5.99
N ASN A 135 -12.60 3.82 -5.95
CA ASN A 135 -12.79 3.03 -7.16
C ASN A 135 -13.89 3.61 -8.06
N LEU A 136 -15.01 4.09 -7.49
CA LEU A 136 -16.07 4.75 -8.25
C LEU A 136 -15.56 6.03 -8.97
N MET A 137 -14.82 6.89 -8.27
CA MET A 137 -14.22 8.08 -8.89
C MET A 137 -13.22 7.72 -10.00
N GLN A 138 -12.41 6.68 -9.78
CA GLN A 138 -11.46 6.19 -10.77
C GLN A 138 -12.17 5.61 -12.00
N MET A 139 -13.25 4.85 -11.81
CA MET A 139 -14.08 4.34 -12.90
C MET A 139 -14.70 5.47 -13.73
N LEU A 140 -15.24 6.52 -13.08
CA LEU A 140 -15.75 7.69 -13.79
C LEU A 140 -14.65 8.40 -14.61
N THR A 141 -13.42 8.44 -14.08
CA THR A 141 -12.26 8.99 -14.81
C THR A 141 -11.94 8.15 -16.04
N LEU A 142 -11.93 6.82 -15.90
CA LEU A 142 -11.68 5.90 -17.00
C LEU A 142 -12.77 5.97 -18.07
N LEU A 143 -14.05 6.09 -17.69
CA LEU A 143 -15.15 6.24 -18.62
C LEU A 143 -15.02 7.50 -19.48
N ARG A 144 -14.64 8.62 -18.86
CA ARG A 144 -14.39 9.89 -19.58
C ARG A 144 -13.22 9.81 -20.57
N GLN A 145 -12.23 8.96 -20.30
CA GLN A 145 -11.09 8.75 -21.20
C GLN A 145 -11.40 7.84 -22.38
N VAL A 146 -12.45 7.02 -22.29
CA VAL A 146 -12.88 6.15 -23.39
C VAL A 146 -13.86 6.87 -24.31
N GLN A 147 -14.60 7.83 -23.77
CA GLN A 147 -15.65 8.58 -24.49
C GLN A 147 -15.17 9.88 -25.14
N GLY A 148 -13.98 10.38 -24.79
CA GLY A 148 -13.36 11.56 -25.37
C GLY A 148 -12.11 11.20 -26.14
#